data_AF-A0A7V5YYW9-F1
#
_entry.id   AF-A0A7V5YYW9-F1
#
_cell.length_a   1.000
_cell.length_b   1.000
_cell.length_c   1.000
_cell.angle_alpha   90.00
_cell.angle_beta   90.00
_cell.angle_gamma   90.00
#
_symmetry.space_group_name_H-M   'P 1'
#
loop_
_entity.id
_entity.type
_entity.pdbx_description
1 polymer ?
#
loop_
_entity_poly.entity_id
_entity_poly.type
_entity_poly.pdbx_seq_one_letter_code
_entity_poly.pdbx_strand_id
1 'polypeptide(L)'
;MVALAPGGHYPHRDWYRTTFEWLRLHGKLGVLDGAALAVHNRPLNRPLAHLDPGGCCFLEYEWIDDLVKAYVGHSLPLIGTEAGYEPGWDQDPTFPPVDLTRHAEYNVELLRCFGPYGSRRWRDALFCACLWLVESFGHHDFADAAWHNNARWAGGGNLPAVDLLRREWQAHPFQRTWDWENQRPDYDQATWRGSPNADLRPAGALPSLVVLYPTGADFDATMKRLRDPASQASYHYVVARNGSIYQLVPEAYRAWHAGDACWQGRRVNDYAVAVGIVHRDGESDPFPTAQIKPAVALVHYLMGKYKIGLEGVLSSYMVLGQTPTAPDAFDLEAFRKRLAEADIPWPDDETVRAAAWASLGIPYNSTAAFPRFARANELGNPETGEFDYTVGGRLYRGQGYSEGIVYGEAGRWDDLKIMMW
;
A
#
# COMPACT_ATOMS: atom_id res chain seq x y z
N MET A 1 1.10 15.97 -19.67
CA MET A 1 1.79 14.70 -19.95
C MET A 1 2.15 14.71 -21.42
N VAL A 2 3.43 14.74 -21.77
CA VAL A 2 3.88 14.59 -23.16
C VAL A 2 4.14 13.11 -23.36
N ALA A 3 3.43 12.47 -24.29
CA ALA A 3 3.67 11.08 -24.63
C ALA A 3 4.81 11.01 -25.64
N LEU A 4 5.85 10.21 -25.35
CA LEU A 4 6.89 9.87 -26.31
C LEU A 4 6.41 8.66 -27.11
N ALA A 5 6.25 8.83 -28.42
CA ALA A 5 5.73 7.80 -29.31
C ALA A 5 6.57 7.71 -30.60
N PRO A 6 7.20 6.57 -30.89
CA PRO A 6 7.71 6.29 -32.23
C PRO A 6 6.52 6.06 -33.17
N GLY A 7 6.23 7.01 -34.06
CA GLY A 7 5.19 6.84 -35.09
C GLY A 7 5.65 5.93 -36.24
N GLY A 8 4.75 5.09 -36.76
CA GLY A 8 4.94 4.29 -37.99
C GLY A 8 5.71 2.98 -37.81
N HIS A 9 6.12 2.36 -38.93
CA HIS A 9 6.89 1.10 -39.00
C HIS A 9 8.36 1.23 -38.55
N TYR A 10 8.66 2.16 -37.63
CA TYR A 10 10.03 2.44 -37.20
C TYR A 10 10.51 1.41 -36.18
N PRO A 11 11.79 1.00 -36.15
CA PRO A 11 12.33 0.12 -35.12
C PRO A 11 12.26 0.81 -33.74
N HIS A 12 11.19 0.54 -32.98
CA HIS A 12 10.84 1.23 -31.74
C HIS A 12 12.00 1.20 -30.72
N ARG A 13 12.69 0.06 -30.61
CA ARG A 13 13.84 -0.13 -29.72
C ARG A 13 15.00 0.82 -30.00
N ASP A 14 15.35 0.98 -31.27
CA ASP A 14 16.47 1.85 -31.67
C ASP A 14 16.11 3.31 -31.50
N TRP A 15 14.86 3.68 -31.78
CA TRP A 15 14.37 5.03 -31.51
C TRP A 15 14.45 5.37 -30.02
N TYR A 16 13.94 4.49 -29.14
CA TYR A 16 14.00 4.69 -27.70
C TYR A 16 15.44 4.76 -27.18
N ARG A 17 16.30 3.82 -27.60
CA ARG A 17 17.71 3.79 -27.21
C ARG A 17 18.42 5.07 -27.62
N THR A 18 18.26 5.49 -28.87
CA THR A 18 18.90 6.69 -29.41
C THR A 18 18.39 7.95 -28.70
N THR A 19 17.08 8.04 -28.46
CA THR A 19 16.47 9.18 -27.78
C THR A 19 16.96 9.31 -26.34
N PHE A 20 16.99 8.22 -25.57
CA PHE A 20 17.45 8.25 -24.18
C PHE A 20 18.95 8.50 -24.07
N GLU A 21 19.75 7.91 -24.97
CA GLU A 21 21.17 8.18 -25.02
C GLU A 21 21.44 9.65 -25.37
N TRP A 22 20.70 10.22 -26.33
CA TRP A 22 20.79 11.63 -26.65
C TRP A 22 20.43 12.50 -25.44
N LEU A 23 19.32 12.22 -24.75
CA LEU A 23 18.91 12.95 -23.54
C LEU A 23 19.98 12.86 -22.43
N ARG A 24 20.58 11.68 -22.24
CA ARG A 24 21.66 11.45 -21.27
C ARG A 24 22.89 12.29 -21.61
N LEU A 25 23.36 12.23 -22.85
CA LEU A 25 24.54 12.97 -23.31
C LEU A 25 24.38 14.50 -23.22
N HIS A 26 23.14 15.00 -23.26
CA HIS A 26 22.85 16.44 -23.18
C HIS A 26 22.36 16.89 -21.78
N GLY A 27 22.38 16.01 -20.77
CA GLY A 27 21.92 16.34 -19.42
C GLY A 27 20.42 16.70 -19.36
N LYS A 28 19.61 16.09 -20.23
CA LYS A 28 18.17 16.37 -20.40
C LYS A 28 17.25 15.25 -19.92
N LEU A 29 17.75 14.24 -19.20
CA LEU A 29 16.90 13.13 -18.74
C LEU A 29 15.71 13.59 -17.87
N GLY A 30 15.82 14.69 -17.13
CA GLY A 30 14.71 15.24 -16.33
C GLY A 30 13.48 15.67 -17.14
N VAL A 31 13.53 15.74 -18.48
CA VAL A 31 12.31 15.93 -19.29
C VAL A 31 11.36 14.74 -19.22
N LEU A 32 11.84 13.59 -18.74
CA LEU A 32 11.06 12.37 -18.56
C LEU A 32 10.29 12.37 -17.23
N ASP A 33 10.55 13.33 -16.34
CA ASP A 33 9.86 13.44 -15.05
C ASP A 33 8.36 13.74 -15.29
N GLY A 34 7.49 12.77 -14.97
CA GLY A 34 6.05 12.86 -15.24
C GLY A 34 5.64 12.61 -16.70
N ALA A 35 6.54 12.09 -17.52
CA ALA A 35 6.23 11.62 -18.87
C ALA A 35 5.60 10.21 -18.85
N ALA A 36 4.96 9.84 -19.95
CA ALA A 36 4.52 8.47 -20.22
C ALA A 36 5.07 8.03 -21.59
N LEU A 37 5.31 6.73 -21.77
CA LEU A 37 5.85 6.18 -23.01
C LEU A 37 4.80 5.31 -23.70
N ALA A 38 4.68 5.47 -25.02
CA ALA A 38 3.80 4.64 -25.84
C ALA A 38 4.56 3.43 -26.38
N VAL A 39 4.02 2.23 -26.17
CA VAL A 39 4.65 0.98 -26.57
C VAL A 39 3.81 0.27 -27.62
N HIS A 40 4.41 0.02 -28.78
CA HIS A 40 3.80 -0.82 -29.81
C HIS A 40 4.03 -2.29 -29.44
N ASN A 41 3.11 -2.87 -28.68
CA ASN A 41 3.19 -4.24 -28.17
C ASN A 41 2.27 -5.20 -28.93
N ARG A 42 2.39 -5.20 -30.26
CA ARG A 42 1.56 -6.00 -31.15
C ARG A 42 2.04 -7.47 -31.18
N PRO A 43 1.21 -8.46 -30.81
CA PRO A 43 1.61 -9.87 -30.85
C PRO A 43 1.50 -10.52 -32.25
N LEU A 44 0.77 -9.91 -33.19
CA LEU A 44 0.40 -10.53 -34.47
C LEU A 44 -0.26 -11.90 -34.25
N ASN A 45 0.27 -12.99 -34.82
CA ASN A 45 -0.19 -14.37 -34.58
C ASN A 45 0.74 -15.18 -33.68
N ARG A 46 1.63 -14.51 -32.95
CA ARG A 46 2.64 -15.14 -32.10
C ARG A 46 2.12 -15.28 -30.66
N PRO A 47 2.48 -16.33 -29.91
CA PRO A 47 2.09 -16.47 -28.51
C PRO A 47 2.54 -15.26 -27.66
N LEU A 48 1.80 -14.91 -26.60
CA LEU A 48 2.11 -13.76 -25.73
C LEU A 48 3.55 -13.80 -25.16
N ALA A 49 4.10 -15.00 -24.96
CA ALA A 49 5.45 -15.20 -24.44
C ALA A 49 6.56 -15.09 -25.51
N HIS A 50 6.19 -14.90 -26.78
CA HIS A 50 7.15 -14.79 -27.86
C HIS A 50 7.93 -13.47 -27.75
N LEU A 51 9.25 -13.57 -27.86
CA LEU A 51 10.15 -12.44 -27.90
C LEU A 51 10.70 -12.29 -29.31
N ASP A 52 10.50 -11.12 -29.90
CA ASP A 52 11.08 -10.78 -31.19
C ASP A 52 12.37 -9.95 -30.98
N PRO A 53 13.53 -10.35 -31.53
CA PRO A 53 14.75 -9.54 -31.49
C PRO A 53 14.58 -8.15 -32.15
N GLY A 54 13.75 -8.06 -33.19
CA GLY A 54 13.40 -6.82 -33.90
C GLY A 54 12.40 -5.92 -33.16
N GLY A 55 11.82 -6.42 -32.06
CA GLY A 55 10.77 -5.74 -31.30
C GLY A 55 9.38 -5.94 -31.90
N CYS A 56 8.40 -5.21 -31.37
CA CYS A 56 6.98 -5.36 -31.75
C CYS A 56 6.43 -6.76 -31.43
N CYS A 57 6.45 -7.11 -30.14
CA CYS A 57 5.80 -8.29 -29.57
C CYS A 57 5.01 -7.89 -28.32
N PHE A 58 4.19 -8.78 -27.77
CA PHE A 58 3.38 -8.44 -26.59
C PHE A 58 4.21 -7.94 -25.40
N LEU A 59 5.37 -8.56 -25.12
CA LEU A 59 6.24 -8.21 -23.99
C LEU A 59 7.19 -7.05 -24.28
N GLU A 60 6.97 -6.29 -25.35
CA GLU A 60 7.82 -5.15 -25.71
C GLU A 60 7.91 -4.10 -24.59
N TYR A 61 6.85 -3.96 -23.79
CA TYR A 61 6.82 -3.05 -22.65
C TYR A 61 7.85 -3.42 -21.58
N GLU A 62 8.18 -4.70 -21.39
CA GLU A 62 9.18 -5.11 -20.39
C GLU A 62 10.59 -4.69 -20.83
N TRP A 63 10.88 -4.82 -22.13
CA TRP A 63 12.15 -4.37 -22.70
C TRP A 63 12.31 -2.85 -22.57
N ILE A 64 11.23 -2.09 -22.85
CA ILE A 64 11.25 -0.64 -22.71
C ILE A 64 11.38 -0.23 -21.24
N ASP A 65 10.69 -0.90 -20.32
CA ASP A 65 10.84 -0.67 -18.88
C ASP A 65 12.28 -0.88 -18.40
N ASP A 66 12.93 -1.97 -18.83
CA ASP A 66 14.34 -2.24 -18.54
C ASP A 66 15.27 -1.15 -19.10
N LEU A 67 15.01 -0.71 -20.33
CA LEU A 67 15.76 0.38 -20.94
C LEU A 67 15.58 1.67 -20.12
N VAL A 68 14.36 2.06 -19.80
CA VAL A 68 14.06 3.26 -19.01
C VAL A 68 14.80 3.22 -17.68
N LYS A 69 14.67 2.11 -16.93
CA LYS A 69 15.37 1.93 -15.65
C LYS A 69 16.88 2.10 -15.77
N ALA A 70 17.48 1.61 -16.86
CA ALA A 70 18.91 1.78 -17.10
C ALA A 70 19.34 3.25 -17.27
N TYR A 71 18.46 4.13 -17.74
CA TYR A 71 18.74 5.57 -17.93
C TYR A 71 18.30 6.45 -16.76
N VAL A 72 17.11 6.21 -16.19
CA VAL A 72 16.49 7.10 -15.18
C VAL A 72 16.40 6.50 -13.78
N GLY A 73 16.76 5.22 -13.61
CA GLY A 73 16.79 4.54 -12.30
C GLY A 73 15.42 4.12 -11.73
N HIS A 74 14.32 4.35 -12.45
CA HIS A 74 12.96 3.98 -12.05
C HIS A 74 12.08 3.71 -13.28
N SER A 75 10.92 3.08 -13.09
CA SER A 75 9.92 2.91 -14.16
C SER A 75 9.20 4.21 -14.48
N LEU A 76 8.82 4.39 -15.75
CA LEU A 76 7.86 5.41 -16.18
C LEU A 76 6.52 4.75 -16.52
N PRO A 77 5.38 5.46 -16.47
CA PRO A 77 4.12 4.96 -16.98
C PRO A 77 4.24 4.51 -18.45
N LEU A 78 3.95 3.23 -18.71
CA LEU A 78 3.90 2.66 -20.05
C LEU A 78 2.46 2.49 -20.52
N ILE A 79 2.20 2.92 -21.75
CA ILE A 79 0.91 2.81 -22.44
C ILE A 79 1.11 1.87 -23.61
N GLY A 80 0.65 0.62 -23.49
CA GLY A 80 0.58 -0.29 -24.64
C GLY A 80 -0.46 0.23 -25.62
N THR A 81 -0.06 0.54 -26.85
CA THR A 81 -0.96 1.20 -27.81
C THR A 81 -1.58 0.25 -28.82
N GLU A 82 -1.06 -0.98 -28.98
CA GLU A 82 -1.43 -1.90 -30.07
C GLU A 82 -1.58 -3.35 -29.63
N ALA A 83 -2.02 -3.57 -28.39
CA ALA A 83 -2.15 -4.90 -27.83
C ALA A 83 -3.36 -5.65 -28.42
N GLY A 84 -3.25 -6.97 -28.53
CA GLY A 84 -4.34 -7.85 -28.96
C GLY A 84 -4.08 -8.56 -30.29
N TYR A 85 -4.89 -9.57 -30.56
CA TYR A 85 -4.79 -10.40 -31.76
C TYR A 85 -5.84 -10.01 -32.76
N GLU A 86 -5.53 -9.98 -34.05
CA GLU A 86 -6.51 -9.74 -35.13
C GLU A 86 -6.61 -10.95 -36.06
N PRO A 87 -7.82 -11.47 -36.34
CA PRO A 87 -7.98 -12.62 -37.24
C PRO A 87 -7.48 -12.32 -38.66
N GLY A 88 -6.48 -13.07 -39.11
CA GLY A 88 -6.00 -13.05 -40.50
C GLY A 88 -5.12 -11.86 -40.90
N TRP A 89 -4.81 -10.94 -40.00
CA TRP A 89 -3.97 -9.78 -40.30
C TRP A 89 -2.48 -10.06 -40.07
N ASP A 90 -1.63 -9.66 -41.03
CA ASP A 90 -0.15 -9.66 -40.98
C ASP A 90 0.46 -10.90 -40.28
N GLN A 91 0.05 -12.08 -40.77
CA GLN A 91 0.34 -13.37 -40.16
C GLN A 91 1.72 -13.88 -40.56
N ASP A 92 2.52 -14.27 -39.57
CA ASP A 92 3.76 -15.00 -39.80
C ASP A 92 3.43 -16.46 -40.13
N PRO A 93 3.82 -16.99 -41.31
CA PRO A 93 3.44 -18.32 -41.75
C PRO A 93 4.06 -19.45 -40.90
N THR A 94 5.03 -19.13 -40.03
CA THR A 94 5.63 -20.10 -39.11
C THR A 94 4.79 -20.36 -37.87
N PHE A 95 3.76 -19.54 -37.63
CA PHE A 95 2.82 -19.69 -36.51
C PHE A 95 1.41 -20.01 -37.03
N PRO A 96 0.59 -20.71 -36.24
CA PRO A 96 -0.81 -20.93 -36.59
C PRO A 96 -1.53 -19.60 -36.86
N PRO A 97 -2.42 -19.54 -37.86
CA PRO A 97 -3.17 -18.32 -38.12
C PRO A 97 -4.11 -18.00 -36.95
N VAL A 98 -4.35 -16.73 -36.68
CA VAL A 98 -5.39 -16.32 -35.73
C VAL A 98 -6.76 -16.54 -36.37
N ASP A 99 -7.39 -17.68 -36.06
CA ASP A 99 -8.81 -17.90 -36.32
C ASP A 99 -9.67 -17.29 -35.19
N LEU A 100 -11.00 -17.29 -35.35
CA LEU A 100 -11.92 -16.71 -34.36
C LEU A 100 -11.86 -17.39 -32.99
N THR A 101 -11.46 -18.67 -32.93
CA THR A 101 -11.34 -19.41 -31.66
C THR A 101 -10.06 -18.98 -30.96
N ARG A 102 -8.93 -19.01 -31.66
CA ARG A 102 -7.62 -18.58 -31.14
C ARG A 102 -7.61 -17.11 -30.75
N HIS A 103 -8.31 -16.26 -31.52
CA HIS A 103 -8.57 -14.88 -31.18
C HIS A 103 -9.21 -14.72 -29.80
N ALA A 104 -10.26 -15.50 -29.51
CA ALA A 104 -10.94 -15.45 -28.22
C ALA A 104 -10.04 -15.92 -27.08
N GLU A 105 -9.37 -17.06 -27.26
CA GLU A 105 -8.49 -17.65 -26.24
C GLU A 105 -7.33 -16.73 -25.88
N TYR A 106 -6.61 -16.20 -26.87
CA TYR A 106 -5.44 -15.37 -26.62
C TYR A 106 -5.78 -14.00 -26.03
N ASN A 107 -6.91 -13.38 -26.40
CA ASN A 107 -7.31 -12.11 -25.79
C ASN A 107 -7.80 -12.30 -24.34
N VAL A 108 -8.41 -13.45 -24.01
CA VAL A 108 -8.72 -13.80 -22.61
C VAL A 108 -7.44 -14.06 -21.81
N GLU A 109 -6.47 -14.76 -22.40
CA GLU A 109 -5.16 -14.94 -21.77
C GLU A 109 -4.48 -13.60 -21.51
N LEU A 110 -4.51 -12.69 -22.48
CA LEU A 110 -4.02 -11.31 -22.34
C LEU A 110 -4.75 -10.60 -21.19
N LEU A 111 -6.07 -10.70 -21.11
CA LEU A 111 -6.85 -10.05 -20.05
C LEU A 111 -6.64 -10.64 -18.65
N ARG A 112 -6.38 -11.95 -18.55
CA ARG A 112 -5.90 -12.62 -17.32
C ARG A 112 -4.53 -12.14 -16.86
N CYS A 113 -3.82 -11.34 -17.64
CA CYS A 113 -2.56 -10.76 -17.23
C CYS A 113 -2.75 -9.45 -16.44
N PHE A 114 -3.95 -8.85 -16.45
CA PHE A 114 -4.24 -7.62 -15.70
C PHE A 114 -4.94 -7.90 -14.37
N GLY A 115 -4.67 -7.06 -13.36
CA GLY A 115 -5.32 -7.09 -12.04
C GLY A 115 -4.51 -7.83 -10.98
N PRO A 116 -4.93 -7.79 -9.70
CA PRO A 116 -4.16 -8.29 -8.56
C PRO A 116 -4.01 -9.82 -8.54
N TYR A 117 -4.75 -10.52 -9.39
CA TYR A 117 -4.67 -11.98 -9.59
C TYR A 117 -4.14 -12.35 -10.98
N GLY A 118 -3.84 -11.36 -11.83
CA GLY A 118 -3.25 -11.64 -13.13
C GLY A 118 -1.90 -12.31 -12.93
N SER A 119 -1.56 -13.28 -13.78
CA SER A 119 -0.43 -14.17 -13.52
C SER A 119 0.80 -13.37 -13.07
N ARG A 120 1.43 -13.75 -11.94
CA ARG A 120 2.75 -13.24 -11.45
C ARG A 120 3.88 -13.27 -12.50
N ARG A 121 3.57 -13.73 -13.71
CA ARG A 121 4.45 -13.94 -14.83
C ARG A 121 4.90 -12.63 -15.48
N TRP A 122 4.07 -11.59 -15.45
CA TRP A 122 4.28 -10.36 -16.21
C TRP A 122 4.44 -9.17 -15.27
N ARG A 123 5.30 -8.21 -15.62
CA ARG A 123 5.65 -7.10 -14.72
C ARG A 123 4.51 -6.09 -14.56
N ASP A 124 4.39 -5.51 -13.37
CA ASP A 124 3.48 -4.39 -13.02
C ASP A 124 3.77 -3.07 -13.79
N ALA A 125 4.75 -3.07 -14.71
CA ALA A 125 5.19 -1.90 -15.45
C ALA A 125 4.14 -1.34 -16.43
N LEU A 126 2.99 -2.03 -16.57
CA LEU A 126 1.94 -1.67 -17.50
C LEU A 126 0.85 -0.85 -16.81
N PHE A 127 0.80 0.45 -17.12
CA PHE A 127 -0.19 1.36 -16.55
C PHE A 127 -1.53 1.31 -17.31
N CYS A 128 -1.48 1.18 -18.64
CA CYS A 128 -2.66 1.13 -19.50
C CYS A 128 -2.35 0.34 -20.77
N ALA A 129 -3.29 -0.49 -21.23
CA ALA A 129 -3.22 -1.14 -22.53
C ALA A 129 -4.45 -0.79 -23.36
N CYS A 130 -4.21 -0.18 -24.52
CA CYS A 130 -5.18 -0.13 -25.59
C CYS A 130 -5.19 -1.48 -26.28
N LEU A 131 -6.21 -2.29 -25.99
CA LEU A 131 -6.54 -3.42 -26.84
C LEU A 131 -7.17 -2.84 -28.09
N TRP A 132 -6.51 -2.96 -29.24
CA TRP A 132 -6.89 -2.31 -30.51
C TRP A 132 -8.32 -2.57 -30.99
N LEU A 133 -9.04 -3.47 -30.34
CA LEU A 133 -10.19 -4.16 -30.89
C LEU A 133 -11.45 -4.05 -30.02
N VAL A 134 -11.42 -3.31 -28.91
CA VAL A 134 -12.61 -3.12 -28.07
C VAL A 134 -13.71 -2.34 -28.82
N GLU A 135 -13.32 -1.39 -29.67
CA GLU A 135 -14.18 -0.59 -30.56
C GLU A 135 -13.34 -0.12 -31.76
N SER A 136 -13.94 0.11 -32.93
CA SER A 136 -13.20 0.61 -34.10
C SER A 136 -12.64 2.04 -33.94
N PHE A 137 -12.82 2.70 -32.78
CA PHE A 137 -12.30 4.04 -32.45
C PHE A 137 -12.50 5.08 -33.58
N GLY A 138 -13.63 5.03 -34.28
CA GLY A 138 -13.93 5.95 -35.39
C GLY A 138 -13.15 5.68 -36.68
N HIS A 139 -12.36 4.60 -36.76
CA HIS A 139 -11.73 4.14 -37.99
C HIS A 139 -12.69 3.21 -38.76
N HIS A 140 -13.15 3.69 -39.92
CA HIS A 140 -14.10 2.95 -40.76
C HIS A 140 -13.48 1.70 -41.42
N ASP A 141 -12.16 1.65 -41.60
CA ASP A 141 -11.48 0.57 -42.31
C ASP A 141 -11.23 -0.69 -41.43
N PHE A 142 -11.45 -0.60 -40.12
CA PHE A 142 -11.19 -1.70 -39.16
C PHE A 142 -12.46 -2.25 -38.48
N ALA A 143 -13.65 -1.93 -39.01
CA ALA A 143 -14.92 -2.39 -38.43
C ALA A 143 -15.03 -3.92 -38.33
N ASP A 144 -14.34 -4.63 -39.23
CA ASP A 144 -14.29 -6.09 -39.28
C ASP A 144 -13.40 -6.72 -38.19
N ALA A 145 -12.68 -5.92 -37.41
CA ALA A 145 -11.84 -6.36 -36.29
C ALA A 145 -12.46 -6.02 -34.92
N ALA A 146 -13.52 -5.19 -34.89
CA ALA A 146 -14.20 -4.79 -33.66
C ALA A 146 -14.79 -6.00 -32.92
N TRP A 147 -14.64 -6.02 -31.59
CA TRP A 147 -15.17 -7.09 -30.72
C TRP A 147 -16.68 -7.07 -30.64
N HIS A 148 -17.29 -5.91 -30.80
CA HIS A 148 -18.73 -5.72 -30.83
C HIS A 148 -19.17 -5.24 -32.22
N ASN A 149 -20.38 -5.62 -32.62
CA ASN A 149 -21.01 -5.19 -33.88
C ASN A 149 -20.17 -5.46 -35.14
N ASN A 150 -19.56 -6.65 -35.20
CA ASN A 150 -18.69 -7.02 -36.30
C ASN A 150 -19.52 -7.44 -37.53
N ALA A 151 -19.36 -6.73 -38.65
CA ALA A 151 -20.19 -6.95 -39.84
C ALA A 151 -19.97 -8.34 -40.48
N ARG A 152 -18.78 -8.94 -40.31
CA ARG A 152 -18.47 -10.29 -40.83
C ARG A 152 -19.05 -11.42 -39.98
N TRP A 153 -19.44 -11.14 -38.75
CA TRP A 153 -19.89 -12.15 -37.81
C TRP A 153 -21.35 -11.95 -37.40
N ALA A 154 -22.17 -12.98 -37.60
CA ALA A 154 -23.59 -13.02 -37.19
C ALA A 154 -24.43 -11.79 -37.60
N GLY A 155 -24.07 -11.11 -38.71
CA GLY A 155 -24.80 -9.94 -39.21
C GLY A 155 -24.67 -8.69 -38.33
N GLY A 156 -23.49 -8.44 -37.75
CA GLY A 156 -23.28 -7.35 -36.78
C GLY A 156 -23.31 -7.83 -35.31
N GLY A 157 -22.93 -9.07 -35.06
CA GLY A 157 -22.89 -9.67 -33.72
C GLY A 157 -21.56 -9.45 -32.98
N ASN A 158 -21.48 -9.95 -31.75
CA ASN A 158 -20.25 -9.92 -30.96
C ASN A 158 -19.31 -11.05 -31.37
N LEU A 159 -18.00 -10.79 -31.40
CA LEU A 159 -16.99 -11.84 -31.59
C LEU A 159 -17.03 -12.88 -30.45
N PRO A 160 -16.61 -14.14 -30.69
CA PRO A 160 -16.53 -15.16 -29.65
C PRO A 160 -15.72 -14.76 -28.41
N ALA A 161 -14.74 -13.86 -28.58
CA ALA A 161 -13.95 -13.27 -27.50
C ALA A 161 -14.84 -12.57 -26.44
N VAL A 162 -15.88 -11.86 -26.86
CA VAL A 162 -16.79 -11.15 -25.94
C VAL A 162 -17.57 -12.11 -25.07
N ASP A 163 -18.09 -13.18 -25.67
CA ASP A 163 -18.84 -14.20 -24.92
C ASP A 163 -17.94 -14.97 -23.96
N LEU A 164 -16.70 -15.26 -24.37
CA LEU A 164 -15.73 -15.91 -23.49
C LEU A 164 -15.34 -15.01 -22.32
N LEU A 165 -15.11 -13.72 -22.56
CA LEU A 165 -14.84 -12.74 -21.51
C LEU A 165 -16.00 -12.58 -20.52
N ARG A 166 -17.25 -12.59 -21.02
CA ARG A 166 -18.43 -12.56 -20.15
C ARG A 166 -18.48 -13.77 -19.22
N ARG A 167 -18.17 -14.97 -19.73
CA ARG A 167 -18.10 -16.20 -18.92
C ARG A 167 -16.95 -16.15 -17.91
N GLU A 168 -15.79 -15.67 -18.34
CA GLU A 168 -14.62 -15.51 -17.48
C GLU A 168 -14.93 -14.59 -16.28
N TRP A 169 -15.56 -13.44 -16.52
CA TRP A 169 -16.01 -12.53 -15.47
C TRP A 169 -17.01 -13.18 -14.51
N GLN A 170 -17.95 -13.97 -15.01
CA GLN A 170 -18.93 -14.67 -14.19
C GLN A 170 -18.28 -15.75 -13.30
N ALA A 171 -17.26 -16.45 -13.82
CA ALA A 171 -16.52 -17.46 -13.07
C ALA A 171 -15.51 -16.85 -12.07
N HIS A 172 -14.93 -15.71 -12.42
CA HIS A 172 -13.87 -15.03 -11.68
C HIS A 172 -14.18 -13.53 -11.57
N PRO A 173 -15.18 -13.14 -10.76
CA PRO A 173 -15.52 -11.73 -10.59
C PRO A 173 -14.33 -10.99 -9.97
N PHE A 174 -13.94 -9.85 -10.54
CA PHE A 174 -12.91 -9.01 -9.95
C PHE A 174 -13.37 -8.48 -8.60
N GLN A 175 -12.73 -8.97 -7.53
CA GLN A 175 -12.87 -8.40 -6.19
C GLN A 175 -11.77 -7.36 -6.02
N ARG A 176 -12.14 -6.08 -6.14
CA ARG A 176 -11.22 -4.98 -5.83
C ARG A 176 -11.06 -4.91 -4.32
N THR A 177 -9.93 -5.35 -3.81
CA THR A 177 -9.51 -5.03 -2.44
C THR A 177 -8.60 -3.81 -2.53
N TRP A 178 -9.00 -2.72 -1.88
CA TRP A 178 -8.13 -1.56 -1.79
C TRP A 178 -7.22 -1.68 -0.57
N ASP A 179 -5.98 -1.22 -0.71
CA ASP A 179 -5.01 -1.29 0.40
C ASP A 179 -5.54 -0.63 1.67
N TRP A 180 -6.35 0.44 1.58
CA TRP A 180 -6.92 1.13 2.73
C TRP A 180 -8.01 0.32 3.47
N GLU A 181 -8.56 -0.73 2.87
CA GLU A 181 -9.61 -1.56 3.49
C GLU A 181 -9.05 -2.53 4.54
N ASN A 182 -7.83 -3.04 4.33
CA ASN A 182 -7.28 -4.18 5.06
C ASN A 182 -5.87 -3.91 5.65
N GLN A 183 -5.70 -2.81 6.39
CA GLN A 183 -4.43 -2.51 7.07
C GLN A 183 -4.51 -2.78 8.58
N ARG A 184 -3.32 -2.76 9.21
CA ARG A 184 -3.19 -2.69 10.66
C ARG A 184 -3.04 -1.22 11.08
N PRO A 185 -3.56 -0.84 12.25
CA PRO A 185 -3.35 0.51 12.77
C PRO A 185 -1.88 0.73 13.18
N ASP A 186 -1.39 1.96 13.05
CA ASP A 186 -0.09 2.43 13.54
C ASP A 186 -0.07 2.60 15.06
N TYR A 187 -1.23 2.73 15.69
CA TYR A 187 -1.40 2.77 17.13
C TYR A 187 -2.15 1.52 17.60
N ASP A 188 -1.49 0.67 18.39
CA ASP A 188 -1.97 -0.68 18.73
C ASP A 188 -3.31 -0.72 19.47
N GLN A 189 -3.69 0.36 20.16
CA GLN A 189 -4.99 0.45 20.83
C GLN A 189 -6.13 0.92 19.90
N ALA A 190 -5.83 1.29 18.66
CA ALA A 190 -6.83 1.68 17.68
C ALA A 190 -7.42 0.46 16.95
N THR A 191 -8.66 0.59 16.47
CA THR A 191 -9.25 -0.35 15.53
C THR A 191 -9.18 0.22 14.11
N TRP A 192 -8.63 -0.54 13.16
CA TRP A 192 -8.60 -0.13 11.76
C TRP A 192 -10.01 -0.05 11.15
N ARG A 193 -10.30 1.06 10.47
CA ARG A 193 -11.57 1.28 9.76
C ARG A 193 -11.43 1.84 8.34
N GLY A 194 -10.24 2.28 7.93
CA GLY A 194 -9.88 2.60 6.54
C GLY A 194 -10.70 3.72 5.87
N SER A 195 -10.01 4.73 5.33
CA SER A 195 -10.60 5.77 4.48
C SER A 195 -9.86 5.87 3.14
N PRO A 196 -10.59 6.03 2.02
CA PRO A 196 -9.98 6.29 0.71
C PRO A 196 -9.50 7.74 0.55
N ASN A 197 -9.87 8.65 1.46
CA ASN A 197 -9.61 10.09 1.35
C ASN A 197 -8.22 10.43 1.90
N ALA A 198 -7.17 9.94 1.25
CA ALA A 198 -5.79 10.14 1.67
C ALA A 198 -4.82 10.09 0.48
N ASP A 199 -3.70 10.79 0.60
CA ASP A 199 -2.57 10.69 -0.34
C ASP A 199 -1.25 10.49 0.41
N LEU A 200 -0.19 10.21 -0.32
CA LEU A 200 1.17 10.29 0.24
C LEU A 200 1.47 11.70 0.74
N ARG A 201 2.16 11.77 1.88
CA ARG A 201 2.80 13.02 2.32
C ARG A 201 3.87 13.45 1.29
N PRO A 202 4.21 14.75 1.21
CA PRO A 202 5.37 15.18 0.44
C PRO A 202 6.63 14.42 0.85
N ALA A 203 7.53 14.17 -0.10
CA ALA A 203 8.75 13.40 0.16
C ALA A 203 9.56 13.99 1.33
N GLY A 204 9.90 13.14 2.31
CA GLY A 204 10.65 13.53 3.50
C GLY A 204 9.84 14.28 4.57
N ALA A 205 8.55 14.56 4.35
CA ALA A 205 7.71 15.20 5.37
C ALA A 205 7.33 14.19 6.47
N LEU A 206 7.66 14.54 7.71
CA LEU A 206 7.18 13.86 8.91
C LEU A 206 6.14 14.73 9.61
N PRO A 207 5.20 14.12 10.35
CA PRO A 207 4.32 14.85 11.25
C PRO A 207 5.11 15.74 12.21
N SER A 208 4.69 17.00 12.33
CA SER A 208 5.18 17.93 13.35
C SER A 208 4.04 18.66 14.06
N LEU A 209 2.78 18.31 13.77
CA LEU A 209 1.57 18.83 14.43
C LEU A 209 0.60 17.70 14.74
N VAL A 210 -0.17 17.87 15.82
CA VAL A 210 -1.41 17.13 16.06
C VAL A 210 -2.55 18.14 16.08
N VAL A 211 -3.59 17.91 15.28
CA VAL A 211 -4.74 18.83 15.19
C VAL A 211 -5.99 18.12 15.69
N LEU A 212 -6.63 18.70 16.69
CA LEU A 212 -7.82 18.17 17.35
C LEU A 212 -9.10 18.75 16.73
N TYR A 213 -10.01 17.88 16.32
CA TYR A 213 -11.28 18.26 15.69
C TYR A 213 -12.47 17.75 16.48
N PRO A 214 -13.33 18.61 17.04
CA PRO A 214 -14.72 18.23 17.27
C PRO A 214 -15.34 17.77 15.95
N THR A 215 -16.01 16.62 15.93
CA THR A 215 -16.53 16.06 14.66
C THR A 215 -17.80 16.74 14.17
N GLY A 216 -18.53 17.42 15.06
CA GLY A 216 -19.85 18.04 14.84
C GLY A 216 -20.99 17.05 14.61
N ALA A 217 -20.72 15.74 14.75
CA ALA A 217 -21.68 14.67 14.49
C ALA A 217 -21.42 13.47 15.40
N ASP A 218 -22.42 12.59 15.52
CA ASP A 218 -22.25 11.31 16.22
C ASP A 218 -21.29 10.36 15.47
N PHE A 219 -21.00 9.22 16.11
CA PHE A 219 -20.01 8.27 15.63
C PHE A 219 -20.35 7.73 14.23
N ASP A 220 -21.58 7.27 14.02
CA ASP A 220 -21.97 6.63 12.76
C ASP A 220 -21.95 7.63 11.60
N ALA A 221 -22.47 8.85 11.83
CA ALA A 221 -22.41 9.92 10.84
C ALA A 221 -20.96 10.35 10.54
N THR A 222 -20.11 10.45 11.57
CA THR A 222 -18.68 10.75 11.42
C THR A 222 -17.98 9.68 10.58
N MET A 223 -18.15 8.40 10.93
CA MET A 223 -17.50 7.29 10.23
C MET A 223 -18.00 7.15 8.80
N LYS A 224 -19.30 7.37 8.55
CA LYS A 224 -19.87 7.37 7.20
C LYS A 224 -19.25 8.47 6.35
N ARG A 225 -19.20 9.72 6.86
CA ARG A 225 -18.65 10.86 6.12
C ARG A 225 -17.16 10.67 5.81
N LEU A 226 -16.35 10.31 6.80
CA LEU A 226 -14.89 10.23 6.63
C LEU A 226 -14.43 9.06 5.74
N ARG A 227 -15.32 8.11 5.43
CA ARG A 227 -15.05 6.95 4.55
C ARG A 227 -15.72 7.05 3.18
N ASP A 228 -16.55 8.07 2.97
CA ASP A 228 -17.18 8.35 1.69
C ASP A 228 -16.17 9.08 0.76
N PRO A 229 -15.79 8.51 -0.40
CA PRO A 229 -14.93 9.19 -1.37
C PRO A 229 -15.46 10.56 -1.79
N ALA A 230 -16.78 10.74 -1.83
CA ALA A 230 -17.39 12.00 -2.25
C ALA A 230 -17.21 13.12 -1.22
N SER A 231 -16.91 12.79 0.05
CA SER A 231 -16.73 13.81 1.09
C SER A 231 -15.42 14.58 0.96
N GLN A 232 -14.41 13.97 0.31
CA GLN A 232 -13.05 14.51 0.21
C GLN A 232 -12.49 14.94 1.58
N ALA A 233 -12.88 14.21 2.64
CA ALA A 233 -12.49 14.51 4.01
C ALA A 233 -12.17 13.23 4.79
N SER A 234 -11.12 13.30 5.61
CA SER A 234 -10.72 12.22 6.52
C SER A 234 -9.95 12.75 7.71
N TYR A 235 -9.84 11.94 8.76
CA TYR A 235 -8.90 12.12 9.87
C TYR A 235 -8.01 10.88 9.94
N HIS A 236 -6.85 11.00 10.62
CA HIS A 236 -6.02 9.81 10.86
C HIS A 236 -6.69 8.96 11.92
N TYR A 237 -7.12 9.60 13.02
CA TYR A 237 -7.77 8.95 14.14
C TYR A 237 -9.13 9.55 14.47
N VAL A 238 -10.02 8.74 15.02
CA VAL A 238 -11.30 9.16 15.60
C VAL A 238 -11.45 8.52 16.99
N VAL A 239 -11.72 9.34 18.00
CA VAL A 239 -11.97 8.91 19.39
C VAL A 239 -13.46 9.03 19.68
N ALA A 240 -14.12 7.88 19.83
CA ALA A 240 -15.54 7.81 20.15
C ALA A 240 -15.83 8.24 21.60
N ARG A 241 -17.09 8.60 21.90
CA ARG A 241 -17.51 9.07 23.24
C ARG A 241 -17.27 8.03 24.36
N ASN A 242 -17.22 6.74 24.02
CA ASN A 242 -16.92 5.65 24.96
C ASN A 242 -15.40 5.41 25.18
N GLY A 243 -14.53 6.15 24.49
CA GLY A 243 -13.08 6.02 24.56
C GLY A 243 -12.44 5.08 23.53
N SER A 244 -13.22 4.38 22.71
CA SER A 244 -12.68 3.57 21.62
C SER A 244 -11.98 4.46 20.58
N ILE A 245 -10.79 4.04 20.13
CA ILE A 245 -10.01 4.74 19.12
C ILE A 245 -10.09 3.97 17.80
N TYR A 246 -10.30 4.69 16.71
CA TYR A 246 -10.35 4.14 15.37
C TYR A 246 -9.32 4.84 14.50
N GLN A 247 -8.62 4.09 13.65
CA GLN A 247 -7.70 4.65 12.67
C GLN A 247 -8.26 4.47 11.25
N LEU A 248 -8.25 5.56 10.49
CA LEU A 248 -8.80 5.61 9.13
C LEU A 248 -7.71 5.81 8.08
N VAL A 249 -6.64 6.55 8.40
CA VAL A 249 -5.55 6.85 7.48
C VAL A 249 -4.22 6.50 8.17
N PRO A 250 -3.26 5.85 7.48
CA PRO A 250 -1.94 5.60 8.06
C PRO A 250 -1.22 6.92 8.34
N GLU A 251 -0.43 7.00 9.40
CA GLU A 251 0.27 8.23 9.78
C GLU A 251 1.30 8.68 8.73
N ALA A 252 1.83 7.74 7.94
CA ALA A 252 2.72 8.00 6.81
C ALA A 252 2.04 8.71 5.63
N TYR A 253 0.72 8.65 5.57
CA TYR A 253 -0.11 9.33 4.56
C TYR A 253 -0.63 10.65 5.14
N ARG A 254 -1.07 11.55 4.27
CA ARG A 254 -1.84 12.73 4.69
C ARG A 254 -3.33 12.42 4.62
N ALA A 255 -4.02 12.59 5.74
CA ALA A 255 -5.47 12.74 5.76
C ALA A 255 -5.89 14.11 5.19
N TRP A 256 -7.10 14.20 4.65
CA TRP A 256 -7.67 15.43 4.10
C TRP A 256 -8.57 16.11 5.13
N HIS A 257 -7.99 16.95 5.99
CA HIS A 257 -8.70 17.47 7.18
C HIS A 257 -8.75 19.00 7.29
N ALA A 258 -7.87 19.70 6.59
CA ALA A 258 -7.73 21.16 6.70
C ALA A 258 -7.95 21.92 5.38
N GLY A 259 -8.36 21.24 4.30
CA GLY A 259 -8.39 21.85 2.96
C GLY A 259 -7.04 22.47 2.59
N ASP A 260 -7.06 23.72 2.14
CA ASP A 260 -5.88 24.52 1.79
C ASP A 260 -5.29 25.33 2.97
N ALA A 261 -5.78 25.10 4.20
CA ALA A 261 -5.30 25.83 5.36
C ALA A 261 -3.79 25.64 5.56
N CYS A 262 -3.13 26.74 5.90
CA CYS A 262 -1.70 26.80 6.17
C CYS A 262 -1.45 27.22 7.61
N TRP A 263 -0.49 26.56 8.25
CA TRP A 263 0.05 26.94 9.55
C TRP A 263 1.56 27.11 9.39
N GLN A 264 2.14 28.17 9.96
CA GLN A 264 3.57 28.48 9.85
C GLN A 264 4.11 28.40 8.39
N GLY A 265 3.31 28.87 7.42
CA GLY A 265 3.69 28.89 6.00
C GLY A 265 3.68 27.55 5.26
N ARG A 266 3.19 26.47 5.89
CA ARG A 266 3.09 25.13 5.30
C ARG A 266 1.63 24.65 5.32
N ARG A 267 1.19 23.96 4.27
CA ARG A 267 -0.15 23.37 4.22
C ARG A 267 -0.31 22.26 5.25
N VAL A 268 -1.33 22.38 6.08
CA VAL A 268 -1.47 21.60 7.32
C VAL A 268 -1.52 20.09 7.06
N ASN A 269 -2.30 19.65 6.08
CA ASN A 269 -2.46 18.22 5.77
C ASN A 269 -1.11 17.51 5.54
N ASP A 270 -0.10 18.22 5.01
CA ASP A 270 1.18 17.61 4.65
C ASP A 270 2.01 17.15 5.86
N TYR A 271 1.80 17.74 7.05
CA TYR A 271 2.64 17.51 8.23
C TYR A 271 1.87 17.48 9.57
N ALA A 272 0.53 17.42 9.53
CA ALA A 272 -0.28 17.21 10.70
C ALA A 272 -0.85 15.78 10.77
N VAL A 273 -1.07 15.31 12.00
CA VAL A 273 -1.94 14.16 12.31
C VAL A 273 -3.25 14.70 12.88
N ALA A 274 -4.33 14.56 12.13
CA ALA A 274 -5.68 14.91 12.57
C ALA A 274 -6.30 13.83 13.47
N VAL A 275 -6.81 14.26 14.62
CA VAL A 275 -7.55 13.44 15.59
C VAL A 275 -8.96 14.02 15.76
N GLY A 276 -9.96 13.30 15.29
CA GLY A 276 -11.36 13.61 15.51
C GLY A 276 -11.82 13.17 16.89
N ILE A 277 -12.45 14.05 17.64
CA ILE A 277 -13.07 13.79 18.93
C ILE A 277 -14.59 13.84 18.71
N VAL A 278 -15.25 12.68 18.78
CA VAL A 278 -16.68 12.56 18.48
C VAL A 278 -17.52 13.42 19.42
N HIS A 279 -18.20 14.42 18.88
CA HIS A 279 -19.09 15.32 19.60
C HIS A 279 -20.07 15.95 18.60
N ARG A 280 -21.34 16.09 19.00
CA ARG A 280 -22.38 16.65 18.14
C ARG A 280 -22.47 18.16 18.35
N ASP A 281 -22.64 18.92 17.26
CA ASP A 281 -22.83 20.38 17.37
C ASP A 281 -24.08 20.71 18.20
N GLY A 282 -23.96 21.73 19.06
CA GLY A 282 -25.04 22.19 19.93
C GLY A 282 -25.35 21.26 21.12
N GLU A 283 -24.58 20.19 21.33
CA GLU A 283 -24.68 19.35 22.51
C GLU A 283 -24.10 20.09 23.72
N SER A 284 -24.87 20.22 24.80
CA SER A 284 -24.43 20.95 26.00
C SER A 284 -23.57 20.11 26.94
N ASP A 285 -23.45 18.81 26.66
CA ASP A 285 -22.70 17.90 27.51
C ASP A 285 -21.19 18.00 27.21
N PRO A 286 -20.33 18.03 28.23
CA PRO A 286 -18.90 18.13 27.99
C PRO A 286 -18.37 16.85 27.34
N PHE A 287 -17.20 16.97 26.70
CA PHE A 287 -16.43 15.81 26.27
C PHE A 287 -16.15 14.86 27.47
N PRO A 288 -16.64 13.60 27.46
CA PRO A 288 -16.55 12.73 28.62
C PRO A 288 -15.11 12.41 29.01
N THR A 289 -14.83 12.25 30.31
CA THR A 289 -13.50 11.80 30.77
C THR A 289 -13.10 10.46 30.16
N ALA A 290 -14.06 9.57 29.91
CA ALA A 290 -13.84 8.29 29.23
C ALA A 290 -13.36 8.45 27.77
N GLN A 291 -13.70 9.56 27.11
CA GLN A 291 -13.22 9.92 25.78
C GLN A 291 -11.89 10.68 25.84
N ILE A 292 -11.77 11.64 26.76
CA ILE A 292 -10.57 12.49 26.84
C ILE A 292 -9.34 11.71 27.32
N LYS A 293 -9.48 10.77 28.26
CA LYS A 293 -8.34 9.98 28.76
C LYS A 293 -7.61 9.20 27.64
N PRO A 294 -8.30 8.38 26.81
CA PRO A 294 -7.64 7.71 25.68
C PRO A 294 -7.19 8.68 24.58
N ALA A 295 -7.88 9.80 24.37
CA ALA A 295 -7.40 10.84 23.46
C ALA A 295 -6.05 11.44 23.92
N VAL A 296 -5.89 11.72 25.22
CA VAL A 296 -4.61 12.18 25.80
C VAL A 296 -3.53 11.13 25.59
N ALA A 297 -3.80 9.84 25.83
CA ALA A 297 -2.84 8.76 25.60
C ALA A 297 -2.40 8.66 24.13
N LEU A 298 -3.35 8.74 23.18
CA LEU A 298 -3.07 8.76 21.75
C LEU A 298 -2.20 9.96 21.35
N VAL A 299 -2.56 11.17 21.78
CA VAL A 299 -1.79 12.37 21.42
C VAL A 299 -0.41 12.34 22.05
N HIS A 300 -0.27 11.84 23.28
CA HIS A 300 1.04 11.65 23.90
C HIS A 300 1.90 10.62 23.15
N TYR A 301 1.33 9.52 22.67
CA TYR A 301 2.02 8.57 21.78
C TYR A 301 2.56 9.26 20.52
N LEU A 302 1.70 10.04 19.83
CA LEU A 302 2.08 10.79 18.63
C LEU A 302 3.19 11.80 18.92
N MET A 303 3.11 12.51 20.04
CA MET A 303 4.15 13.44 20.50
C MET A 303 5.49 12.73 20.71
N GLY A 304 5.50 11.58 21.38
CA GLY A 304 6.71 10.80 21.63
C GLY A 304 7.34 10.23 20.36
N LYS A 305 6.50 9.71 19.44
CA LYS A 305 6.90 9.12 18.16
C LYS A 305 7.50 10.15 17.21
N TYR A 306 6.87 11.31 17.08
CA TYR A 306 7.27 12.36 16.12
C TYR A 306 8.01 13.55 16.73
N LYS A 307 8.33 13.50 18.03
CA LYS A 307 9.01 14.59 18.77
C LYS A 307 8.25 15.92 18.69
N ILE A 308 6.93 15.87 18.80
CA ILE A 308 6.05 17.05 18.77
C ILE A 308 5.95 17.63 20.18
N GLY A 309 6.29 18.91 20.35
CA GLY A 309 6.08 19.64 21.62
C GLY A 309 4.61 20.01 21.85
N LEU A 310 4.28 20.49 23.05
CA LEU A 310 2.90 20.88 23.41
C LEU A 310 2.35 21.98 22.50
N GLU A 311 3.21 22.87 22.02
CA GLU A 311 2.89 23.93 21.07
C GLU A 311 2.44 23.40 19.70
N GLY A 312 2.85 22.18 19.34
CA GLY A 312 2.43 21.49 18.13
C GLY A 312 1.06 20.80 18.23
N VAL A 313 0.42 20.80 19.41
CA VAL A 313 -0.94 20.30 19.61
C VAL A 313 -1.92 21.46 19.45
N LEU A 314 -2.67 21.51 18.36
CA LEU A 314 -3.55 22.62 17.98
C LEU A 314 -5.01 22.17 17.91
N SER A 315 -5.94 23.13 17.98
CA SER A 315 -7.34 22.88 17.62
C SER A 315 -7.59 23.17 16.14
N SER A 316 -8.61 22.54 15.58
CA SER A 316 -9.10 22.83 14.23
C SER A 316 -9.43 24.32 14.06
N TYR A 317 -10.03 24.96 15.07
CA TYR A 317 -10.36 26.38 15.07
C TYR A 317 -9.13 27.27 14.85
N MET A 318 -8.02 26.98 15.54
CA MET A 318 -6.77 27.74 15.37
C MET A 318 -6.23 27.64 13.95
N VAL A 319 -6.23 26.44 13.39
CA VAL A 319 -5.64 26.16 12.09
C VAL A 319 -6.52 26.65 10.94
N LEU A 320 -7.84 26.58 11.09
CA LEU A 320 -8.81 27.01 10.09
C LEU A 320 -9.17 28.50 10.18
N GLY A 321 -8.64 29.22 11.18
CA GLY A 321 -8.96 30.64 11.41
C GLY A 321 -10.43 30.86 11.79
N GLN A 322 -11.03 29.89 12.48
CA GLN A 322 -12.44 29.93 12.90
C GLN A 322 -12.55 30.30 14.39
N THR A 323 -13.60 31.02 14.75
CA THR A 323 -13.94 31.28 16.16
C THR A 323 -14.88 30.18 16.64
N PRO A 324 -14.56 29.43 17.71
CA PRO A 324 -15.47 28.44 18.25
C PRO A 324 -16.72 29.11 18.83
N THR A 325 -17.89 28.52 18.56
CA THR A 325 -19.15 28.84 19.24
C THR A 325 -19.30 27.95 20.46
N ALA A 326 -19.72 28.48 21.60
CA ALA A 326 -20.19 27.63 22.69
C ALA A 326 -21.52 26.97 22.26
N PRO A 327 -21.74 25.66 22.50
CA PRO A 327 -20.95 24.73 23.32
C PRO A 327 -19.84 23.95 22.59
N ASP A 328 -19.65 24.15 21.29
CA ASP A 328 -18.76 23.35 20.42
C ASP A 328 -17.25 23.55 20.69
N ALA A 329 -16.90 24.46 21.60
CA ALA A 329 -15.52 24.81 21.95
C ALA A 329 -14.79 23.68 22.69
N PHE A 330 -13.88 22.99 22.02
CA PHE A 330 -12.94 22.08 22.66
C PHE A 330 -11.92 22.85 23.52
N ASP A 331 -11.85 22.52 24.81
CA ASP A 331 -10.91 23.14 25.76
C ASP A 331 -9.48 22.61 25.55
N LEU A 332 -8.77 23.24 24.61
CA LEU A 332 -7.41 22.89 24.24
C LEU A 332 -6.42 23.08 25.39
N GLU A 333 -6.60 24.11 26.22
CA GLU A 333 -5.67 24.41 27.33
C GLU A 333 -5.81 23.37 28.44
N ALA A 334 -7.03 22.98 28.81
CA ALA A 334 -7.23 21.86 29.73
C ALA A 334 -6.68 20.54 29.17
N PHE A 335 -6.80 20.31 27.86
CA PHE A 335 -6.23 19.13 27.21
C PHE A 335 -4.69 19.13 27.25
N ARG A 336 -4.05 20.26 26.91
CA ARG A 336 -2.58 20.44 26.99
C ARG A 336 -2.07 20.30 28.41
N LYS A 337 -2.81 20.81 29.40
CA LYS A 337 -2.48 20.59 30.82
C LYS A 337 -2.46 19.10 31.17
N ARG A 338 -3.48 18.34 30.75
CA ARG A 338 -3.51 16.88 30.94
C ARG A 338 -2.37 16.17 30.23
N LEU A 339 -1.93 16.62 29.06
CA LEU A 339 -0.76 16.09 28.36
C LEU A 339 0.54 16.34 29.14
N ALA A 340 0.70 17.54 29.71
CA ALA A 340 1.87 17.90 30.50
C ALA A 340 1.92 17.16 31.86
N GLU A 341 0.76 16.90 32.45
CA GLU A 341 0.60 16.21 33.74
C GLU A 341 0.41 14.69 33.58
N ALA A 342 0.41 14.17 32.36
CA ALA A 342 0.25 12.74 32.10
C ALA A 342 1.48 11.99 32.64
N ASP A 343 1.37 11.53 33.88
CA ASP A 343 2.32 10.57 34.47
C ASP A 343 2.09 9.22 33.78
N ILE A 344 2.77 8.99 32.66
CA ILE A 344 2.78 7.68 32.02
C ILE A 344 3.72 6.81 32.85
N PRO A 345 3.20 5.82 33.58
CA PRO A 345 4.05 4.93 34.33
C PRO A 345 5.04 4.27 33.37
N TRP A 346 6.26 4.06 33.85
CA TRP A 346 7.23 3.24 33.13
C TRP A 346 6.53 1.92 32.73
N PRO A 347 6.57 1.53 31.44
CA PRO A 347 5.94 0.29 31.02
C PRO A 347 6.54 -0.85 31.84
N ASP A 348 5.68 -1.75 32.33
CA ASP A 348 6.18 -2.93 33.02
C ASP A 348 7.05 -3.78 32.08
N ASP A 349 7.93 -4.59 32.69
CA ASP A 349 8.88 -5.44 31.97
C ASP A 349 8.22 -6.36 30.92
N GLU A 350 6.95 -6.73 31.13
CA GLU A 350 6.20 -7.60 30.23
C GLU A 350 5.73 -6.85 28.99
N THR A 351 5.25 -5.62 29.15
CA THR A 351 4.87 -4.71 28.05
C THR A 351 6.07 -4.37 27.16
N VAL A 352 7.21 -4.01 27.77
CA VAL A 352 8.45 -3.73 27.02
C VAL A 352 8.92 -4.96 26.25
N ARG A 353 8.85 -6.12 26.90
CA ARG A 353 9.24 -7.40 26.31
C ARG A 353 8.33 -7.76 25.14
N ALA A 354 7.00 -7.68 25.30
CA ALA A 354 6.03 -7.96 24.25
C ALA A 354 6.21 -7.06 23.02
N ALA A 355 6.44 -5.76 23.24
CA ALA A 355 6.72 -4.80 22.16
C ALA A 355 8.04 -5.11 21.42
N ALA A 356 9.10 -5.50 22.15
CA ALA A 356 10.36 -5.94 21.55
C ALA A 356 10.21 -7.21 20.71
N TRP A 357 9.36 -8.15 21.12
CA TRP A 357 9.05 -9.36 20.35
C TRP A 357 8.22 -9.04 19.09
N ALA A 358 7.25 -8.13 19.19
CA ALA A 358 6.40 -7.73 18.07
C ALA A 358 7.14 -6.95 16.98
N SER A 359 8.13 -6.12 17.34
CA SER A 359 8.82 -5.23 16.39
C SER A 359 9.81 -5.92 15.45
N LEU A 360 10.26 -7.13 15.79
CA LEU A 360 11.25 -7.86 15.00
C LEU A 360 10.68 -9.00 14.14
N GLY A 361 9.35 -9.20 14.13
CA GLY A 361 8.74 -10.32 13.41
C GLY A 361 9.25 -11.69 13.88
N ILE A 362 9.81 -11.76 15.09
CA ILE A 362 10.32 -12.99 15.68
C ILE A 362 9.09 -13.76 16.17
N PRO A 363 8.79 -14.95 15.61
CA PRO A 363 7.64 -15.72 16.05
C PRO A 363 7.76 -16.01 17.54
N TYR A 364 6.61 -15.98 18.23
CA TYR A 364 6.44 -16.48 19.58
C TYR A 364 7.23 -17.78 19.76
N ASN A 365 8.22 -17.74 20.66
CA ASN A 365 9.12 -18.85 20.90
C ASN A 365 8.83 -19.45 22.29
N SER A 366 8.41 -20.70 22.31
CA SER A 366 8.25 -21.50 23.53
C SER A 366 9.60 -21.80 24.24
N THR A 367 10.74 -21.41 23.65
CA THR A 367 12.11 -21.71 24.11
C THR A 367 12.85 -20.58 24.84
N ALA A 368 12.18 -19.76 25.66
CA ALA A 368 12.90 -19.05 26.75
C ALA A 368 13.22 -19.98 27.95
N ALA A 369 13.21 -21.30 27.73
CA ALA A 369 13.26 -22.31 28.77
C ALA A 369 14.58 -22.28 29.54
N PHE A 370 15.72 -22.11 28.87
CA PHE A 370 17.03 -22.09 29.52
C PHE A 370 17.24 -20.81 30.33
N PRO A 371 16.96 -19.59 29.80
CA PRO A 371 17.04 -18.37 30.61
C PRO A 371 16.06 -18.34 31.79
N ARG A 372 14.86 -18.92 31.63
CA ARG A 372 13.87 -19.02 32.71
C ARG A 372 14.31 -19.99 33.80
N PHE A 373 14.81 -21.16 33.41
CA PHE A 373 15.28 -22.18 34.34
C PHE A 373 16.56 -21.75 35.05
N ALA A 374 17.50 -21.10 34.34
CA ALA A 374 18.70 -20.52 34.93
C ALA A 374 18.36 -19.44 35.97
N ARG A 375 17.38 -18.57 35.69
CA ARG A 375 16.92 -17.55 36.64
C ARG A 375 16.30 -18.16 37.90
N ALA A 376 15.46 -19.19 37.73
CA ALA A 376 14.82 -19.87 38.86
C ALA A 376 15.83 -20.61 39.77
N ASN A 377 17.03 -20.88 39.25
CA ASN A 377 18.10 -21.56 39.96
C ASN A 377 19.33 -20.65 40.16
N GLU A 378 19.17 -19.34 40.03
CA GLU A 378 20.19 -18.31 40.33
C GLU A 378 21.54 -18.49 39.60
N LEU A 379 21.54 -19.02 38.37
CA LEU A 379 22.79 -19.39 37.67
C LEU A 379 23.56 -18.22 37.02
N GLY A 380 23.07 -17.00 37.12
CA GLY A 380 23.70 -15.81 36.52
C GLY A 380 23.41 -15.61 35.04
N ASN A 381 24.29 -14.88 34.35
CA ASN A 381 24.11 -14.51 32.94
C ASN A 381 24.59 -15.63 32.00
N PRO A 382 24.04 -15.75 30.79
CA PRO A 382 24.54 -16.70 29.81
C PRO A 382 25.95 -16.30 29.35
N GLU A 383 26.87 -17.26 29.39
CA GLU A 383 28.27 -17.07 28.96
C GLU A 383 28.54 -17.71 27.59
N THR A 384 27.64 -18.57 27.13
CA THR A 384 27.70 -19.18 25.80
C THR A 384 26.41 -18.96 25.02
N GLY A 385 26.49 -19.11 23.70
CA GLY A 385 25.30 -19.41 22.90
C GLY A 385 24.73 -20.79 23.25
N GLU A 386 23.50 -21.06 22.83
CA GLU A 386 22.96 -22.43 22.84
C GLU A 386 23.77 -23.33 21.90
N PHE A 387 24.05 -24.55 22.32
CA PHE A 387 24.78 -25.54 21.54
C PHE A 387 24.07 -26.90 21.55
N ASP A 388 24.15 -27.60 20.43
CA ASP A 388 23.52 -28.92 20.25
C ASP A 388 24.55 -30.04 20.30
N TYR A 389 24.18 -31.17 20.89
CA TYR A 389 25.01 -32.37 20.96
C TYR A 389 24.14 -33.64 20.94
N THR A 390 24.74 -34.79 20.61
CA THR A 390 24.00 -36.06 20.47
C THR A 390 24.57 -37.12 21.40
N VAL A 391 23.69 -37.80 22.15
CA VAL A 391 24.04 -38.92 23.03
C VAL A 391 23.08 -40.07 22.75
N GLY A 392 23.60 -41.25 22.43
CA GLY A 392 22.77 -42.44 22.17
C GLY A 392 21.76 -42.26 21.01
N GLY A 393 22.09 -41.43 20.01
CA GLY A 393 21.20 -41.14 18.87
C GLY A 393 20.11 -40.09 19.15
N ARG A 394 20.08 -39.48 20.33
CA ARG A 394 19.14 -38.41 20.70
C ARG A 394 19.81 -37.05 20.73
N LEU A 395 19.07 -36.02 20.29
CA LEU A 395 19.54 -34.64 20.23
C LEU A 395 19.28 -33.94 21.57
N TYR A 396 20.31 -33.30 22.10
CA TYR A 396 20.27 -32.49 23.30
C TYR A 396 20.74 -31.07 22.99
N ARG A 397 20.24 -30.13 23.77
CA ARG A 397 20.67 -28.73 23.73
C ARG A 397 21.20 -28.30 25.09
N GLY A 398 22.25 -27.48 25.11
CA GLY A 398 22.88 -26.92 26.31
C GLY A 398 23.16 -25.42 26.17
N GLN A 399 23.24 -24.71 27.30
CA GLN A 399 23.77 -23.34 27.39
C GLN A 399 24.49 -23.14 28.73
N GLY A 400 25.68 -22.54 28.68
CA GLY A 400 26.47 -22.20 29.87
C GLY A 400 26.04 -20.85 30.46
N TYR A 401 25.96 -20.82 31.79
CA TYR A 401 25.71 -19.65 32.63
C TYR A 401 26.83 -19.53 33.68
N SER A 402 26.93 -18.39 34.36
CA SER A 402 28.02 -18.11 35.31
C SER A 402 28.22 -19.18 36.40
N GLU A 403 27.17 -19.84 36.87
CA GLU A 403 27.26 -20.86 37.94
C GLU A 403 27.04 -22.31 37.46
N GLY A 404 26.70 -22.52 36.19
CA GLY A 404 26.55 -23.88 35.64
C GLY A 404 25.99 -23.94 34.22
N ILE A 405 25.78 -25.16 33.74
CA ILE A 405 25.23 -25.46 32.42
C ILE A 405 23.79 -25.97 32.56
N VAL A 406 22.86 -25.34 31.85
CA VAL A 406 21.49 -25.85 31.68
C VAL A 406 21.44 -26.71 30.43
N TYR A 407 20.82 -27.88 30.49
CA TYR A 407 20.67 -28.77 29.34
C TYR A 407 19.39 -29.63 29.40
N GLY A 408 18.96 -30.12 28.24
CA GLY A 408 17.78 -30.98 28.10
C GLY A 408 17.67 -31.63 26.72
N GLU A 409 16.83 -32.66 26.59
CA GLU A 409 16.55 -33.30 25.29
C GLU A 409 15.76 -32.32 24.41
N ALA A 410 16.17 -32.14 23.16
CA ALA A 410 15.58 -31.16 22.26
C ALA A 410 14.08 -31.46 22.05
N GLY A 411 13.21 -30.53 22.43
CA GLY A 411 11.75 -30.69 22.39
C GLY A 411 11.09 -31.11 23.70
N ARG A 412 11.85 -31.43 24.77
CA ARG A 412 11.34 -31.73 26.12
C ARG A 412 11.71 -30.64 27.12
N TRP A 413 11.18 -29.43 26.91
CA TRP A 413 11.54 -28.21 27.64
C TRP A 413 10.98 -28.12 29.08
N ASP A 414 10.14 -29.08 29.46
CA ASP A 414 9.60 -29.30 30.80
C ASP A 414 10.52 -30.12 31.72
N ASP A 415 11.57 -30.75 31.16
CA ASP A 415 12.48 -31.69 31.84
C ASP A 415 13.95 -31.24 31.69
N LEU A 416 14.23 -30.02 32.14
CA LEU A 416 15.57 -29.44 32.10
C LEU A 416 16.40 -29.80 33.32
N LYS A 417 17.73 -29.89 33.12
CA LYS A 417 18.71 -30.24 34.15
C LYS A 417 19.81 -29.20 34.23
N ILE A 418 20.46 -29.16 35.39
CA ILE A 418 21.61 -28.30 35.67
C ILE A 418 22.81 -29.19 35.94
N MET A 419 23.96 -28.80 35.40
CA MET A 419 25.26 -29.24 35.86
C MET A 419 25.99 -27.99 36.38
N MET A 420 26.13 -27.85 37.69
CA MET A 420 26.92 -26.76 38.27
C MET A 420 28.38 -26.90 37.84
N TRP A 421 29.10 -25.79 37.75
CA TRP A 421 30.55 -25.82 37.49
C TRP A 421 31.34 -26.55 38.59
#